data_AF-A0A1B7HQ84-F1
#
_entry.id   AF-A0A1B7HQ84-F1
#
_cell.length_a   1.000
_cell.length_b   1.000
_cell.length_c   1.000
_cell.angle_alpha   90.00
_cell.angle_beta   90.00
_cell.angle_gamma   90.00
#
_symmetry.space_group_name_H-M   'P 1'
#
loop_
_entity.id
_entity.type
_entity.pdbx_description
1 polymer ?
#
loop_
_entity_poly.entity_id
_entity_poly.type
_entity_poly.pdbx_seq_one_letter_code
_entity_poly.pdbx_strand_id
1 'polypeptide(L)'
;MFDFSTVGDRHGTWCTQWDYVADRFGAADLLPFTISDMDFPTAPVILEALQQRLSHGVLGYSRWKNDEFLGAIVRWYHTRFNSVINKESVVYGPSVIFLHG
;
A
#
# COMPACT_ATOMS: atom_id res chain seq x y z
N MET A 1 -17.30 -11.27 -2.39
CA MET A 1 -16.90 -11.53 -0.98
C MET A 1 -15.38 -11.73 -0.99
N PHE A 2 -14.66 -11.22 0.00
CA PHE A 2 -13.21 -11.39 0.11
C PHE A 2 -12.91 -12.65 0.93
N ASP A 3 -11.86 -13.38 0.54
CA ASP A 3 -11.32 -14.49 1.31
C ASP A 3 -10.11 -14.01 2.12
N PHE A 4 -10.24 -14.05 3.44
CA PHE A 4 -9.19 -13.71 4.40
C PHE A 4 -8.70 -14.95 5.17
N SER A 5 -9.10 -16.15 4.76
CA SER A 5 -8.72 -17.41 5.40
C SER A 5 -7.64 -18.16 4.63
N THR A 6 -7.53 -17.94 3.32
CA THR A 6 -6.41 -18.45 2.53
C THR A 6 -5.10 -17.83 3.02
N VAL A 7 -4.18 -18.68 3.47
CA VAL A 7 -2.83 -18.30 3.89
C VAL A 7 -1.97 -18.11 2.64
N GLY A 8 -1.42 -16.91 2.46
CA GLY A 8 -0.41 -16.64 1.44
C GLY A 8 0.98 -16.91 1.99
N ASP A 9 1.74 -17.80 1.33
CA ASP A 9 3.17 -17.94 1.64
C ASP A 9 3.92 -16.70 1.13
N ARG A 10 4.65 -16.05 2.05
CA ARG A 10 5.44 -14.84 1.77
C ARG A 10 6.94 -15.09 1.85
N HIS A 11 7.39 -16.32 2.09
CA HIS A 11 8.82 -16.63 2.07
C HIS A 11 9.39 -16.47 0.66
N GLY A 12 10.64 -16.02 0.57
CA GLY A 12 11.33 -15.76 -0.69
C GLY A 12 10.79 -14.55 -1.47
N THR A 13 9.99 -13.70 -0.83
CA THR A 13 9.45 -12.46 -1.42
C THR A 13 10.26 -11.22 -1.04
N TRP A 14 11.33 -11.40 -0.26
CA TRP A 14 12.17 -10.35 0.32
C TRP A 14 11.39 -9.46 1.30
N CYS A 15 10.40 -10.02 2.00
CA CYS A 15 9.58 -9.26 2.94
C CYS A 15 10.24 -9.21 4.33
N THR A 16 10.27 -8.02 4.94
CA THR A 16 10.85 -7.82 6.27
C THR A 16 10.21 -8.69 7.35
N GLN A 17 8.91 -8.95 7.22
CA GLN A 17 8.16 -9.73 8.20
C GLN A 17 8.63 -11.19 8.27
N TRP A 18 8.81 -11.88 7.14
CA TRP A 18 9.09 -13.32 7.11
C TRP A 18 10.54 -13.67 6.76
N ASP A 19 11.15 -12.98 5.79
CA ASP A 19 12.48 -13.34 5.28
C ASP A 19 13.63 -12.77 6.14
N TYR A 20 13.35 -11.73 6.94
CA TYR A 20 14.36 -11.03 7.75
C TYR A 20 14.10 -11.13 9.27
N VAL A 21 13.34 -12.15 9.71
CA VAL A 21 13.04 -12.40 11.13
C VAL A 21 14.32 -12.57 11.95
N ALA A 22 15.25 -13.40 11.48
CA ALA A 22 16.50 -13.70 12.19
C ALA A 22 17.38 -12.46 12.35
N ASP A 23 17.46 -11.61 11.32
CA ASP A 23 18.20 -10.35 11.36
C ASP A 23 17.65 -9.40 12.43
N ARG A 24 16.32 -9.31 12.56
CA ARG A 24 15.67 -8.38 13.50
C ARG A 24 15.63 -8.89 14.94
N PHE A 25 15.50 -10.20 15.14
CA PHE A 25 15.22 -10.78 16.46
C PHE A 25 16.30 -11.73 16.97
N GLY A 26 17.35 -12.00 16.18
CA GLY A 26 18.46 -12.87 16.56
C GLY A 26 18.13 -14.37 16.57
N ALA A 27 16.96 -14.77 16.07
CA ALA A 27 16.53 -16.16 15.97
C ALA A 27 15.73 -16.39 14.67
N ALA A 28 16.05 -17.48 13.98
CA ALA A 28 15.29 -17.95 12.83
C ALA A 28 13.98 -18.62 13.28
N ASP A 29 13.08 -18.87 12.32
CA ASP A 29 11.86 -19.67 12.48
C ASP A 29 10.87 -19.15 13.53
N LEU A 30 10.91 -17.85 13.86
CA LEU A 30 9.87 -17.22 14.68
C LEU A 30 8.66 -16.90 13.83
N LEU A 31 7.46 -17.05 14.42
CA LEU A 31 6.22 -16.55 13.83
C LEU A 31 6.11 -15.03 14.05
N PRO A 32 6.17 -14.19 12.99
CA PRO A 32 6.38 -12.77 13.15
C PRO A 32 5.06 -11.97 13.13
N PHE A 33 4.79 -11.24 14.21
CA PHE A 33 3.67 -10.29 14.33
C PHE A 33 4.17 -8.87 14.63
N THR A 34 5.03 -8.34 13.75
CA THR A 34 5.92 -7.22 14.12
C THR A 34 5.95 -6.05 13.16
N ILE A 35 5.54 -6.24 11.90
CA ILE A 35 5.48 -5.20 10.88
C ILE A 35 4.02 -4.90 10.57
N SER A 36 3.66 -3.62 10.45
CA SER A 36 2.30 -3.17 10.18
C SER A 36 1.91 -3.26 8.69
N ASP A 37 2.25 -4.37 8.03
CA ASP A 37 1.64 -4.80 6.78
C ASP A 37 0.68 -5.99 7.03
N MET A 38 0.20 -6.67 5.99
CA MET A 38 -0.78 -7.75 6.13
C MET A 38 -0.37 -8.97 5.32
N ASP A 39 -0.74 -10.16 5.81
CA ASP A 39 -0.60 -11.43 5.09
C ASP A 39 -1.82 -11.75 4.19
N PHE A 40 -2.54 -10.70 3.75
CA PHE A 40 -3.67 -10.82 2.84
C PHE A 40 -3.32 -10.35 1.43
N PRO A 41 -3.88 -10.97 0.38
CA PRO A 41 -3.73 -10.45 -0.96
C PRO A 41 -4.36 -9.05 -1.07
N THR A 42 -3.73 -8.20 -1.88
CA THR A 42 -4.29 -6.88 -2.23
C THR A 42 -5.66 -7.04 -2.90
N ALA A 43 -6.58 -6.12 -2.63
CA ALA A 43 -7.94 -6.18 -3.18
C ALA A 43 -7.93 -6.31 -4.72
N PRO A 44 -8.79 -7.16 -5.33
CA PRO A 44 -8.76 -7.43 -6.77
C PRO A 44 -8.86 -6.17 -7.65
N VAL A 45 -9.67 -5.19 -7.25
CA VAL A 45 -9.82 -3.92 -7.98
C VAL A 45 -8.52 -3.12 -8.07
N ILE A 46 -7.64 -3.24 -7.07
CA ILE A 46 -6.32 -2.57 -7.09
C ILE A 46 -5.38 -3.35 -8.02
N LEU A 47 -5.39 -4.68 -7.95
CA LEU A 47 -4.58 -5.53 -8.83
C LEU A 47 -4.96 -5.35 -10.30
N GLU A 48 -6.26 -5.25 -10.60
CA GLU A 48 -6.78 -4.98 -11.94
C GLU A 48 -6.32 -3.62 -12.47
N ALA A 49 -6.42 -2.55 -11.66
CA ALA A 49 -5.95 -1.23 -12.05
C ALA A 49 -4.43 -1.22 -12.34
N LEU A 50 -3.64 -1.95 -11.55
CA LEU A 50 -2.20 -2.12 -11.79
C LEU A 50 -1.94 -2.89 -13.09
N GLN A 51 -2.65 -3.99 -13.33
CA GLN A 51 -2.53 -4.78 -14.56
C GLN A 51 -2.91 -3.96 -15.80
N GLN A 52 -3.98 -3.19 -15.74
CA GLN A 52 -4.39 -2.27 -16.80
C GLN A 52 -3.33 -1.19 -17.05
N ARG A 53 -2.73 -0.65 -15.99
CA ARG A 53 -1.63 0.32 -16.15
C ARG A 53 -0.41 -0.31 -16.82
N LEU A 54 -0.08 -1.55 -16.47
CA LEU A 54 1.03 -2.29 -17.03
C LEU A 54 0.80 -2.65 -18.50
N SER A 55 -0.44 -2.97 -18.91
CA SER A 55 -0.76 -3.34 -20.29
C SER A 55 -0.51 -2.21 -21.31
N HIS A 56 -0.42 -0.95 -20.87
CA HIS A 56 -0.05 0.17 -21.73
C HIS A 56 1.41 0.11 -22.23
N GLY A 57 2.31 -0.60 -21.53
CA GLY A 57 3.71 -0.81 -21.94
C GLY A 57 4.66 0.39 -21.79
N VAL A 58 4.16 1.63 -21.79
CA VAL A 58 4.99 2.83 -21.54
C VAL A 58 4.86 3.29 -20.08
N LEU A 59 5.97 3.27 -19.34
CA LEU A 59 6.07 3.61 -17.91
C LEU A 59 6.95 4.86 -17.65
N GLY A 60 6.81 5.88 -18.50
CA GLY A 60 7.52 7.15 -18.35
C GLY A 60 6.97 8.05 -17.23
N TYR A 61 7.48 9.28 -17.16
CA TYR A 61 7.09 10.27 -16.16
C TYR A 61 5.57 10.44 -16.06
N SER A 62 5.05 10.29 -14.84
CA SER A 62 3.62 10.43 -14.53
C SER A 62 3.41 11.59 -13.55
N ARG A 63 2.33 12.35 -13.74
CA ARG A 63 1.97 13.46 -12.84
C ARG A 63 0.82 13.06 -11.92
N TRP A 64 1.09 13.07 -10.61
CA TRP A 64 0.09 12.74 -9.57
C TRP A 64 -1.02 13.79 -9.46
N LYS A 65 -0.72 15.07 -9.76
CA LYS A 65 -1.65 16.19 -9.62
C LYS A 65 -2.63 16.24 -10.79
N ASN A 66 -3.55 15.28 -10.82
CA ASN A 66 -4.64 15.17 -11.78
C ASN A 66 -5.99 15.01 -11.05
N ASP A 67 -7.10 15.26 -11.76
CA ASP A 67 -8.44 15.28 -11.17
C ASP A 67 -8.93 13.93 -10.66
N GLU A 68 -8.50 12.83 -11.28
CA GLU A 68 -8.88 11.48 -10.88
C GLU A 68 -8.27 11.13 -9.51
N PHE A 69 -6.96 11.35 -9.37
CA PHE A 69 -6.22 11.12 -8.14
C PHE A 69 -6.71 12.00 -6.99
N LEU A 70 -6.78 13.32 -7.22
CA LEU A 70 -7.26 14.27 -6.20
C LEU A 70 -8.73 14.04 -5.85
N GLY A 71 -9.56 13.75 -6.85
CA GLY A 71 -10.98 13.46 -6.66
C GLY A 71 -11.20 12.20 -5.83
N ALA A 72 -10.39 11.15 -6.01
CA ALA A 72 -10.46 9.95 -5.20
C ALA A 72 -10.18 10.23 -3.71
N ILE A 73 -9.17 11.05 -3.40
CA ILE A 73 -8.84 11.45 -2.02
C ILE A 73 -10.01 12.22 -1.39
N VAL A 74 -10.51 13.27 -2.07
CA VAL A 74 -11.61 14.09 -1.54
C VAL A 74 -12.86 13.25 -1.29
N ARG A 75 -13.22 12.38 -2.25
CA ARG A 75 -14.38 11.49 -2.10
C ARG A 75 -14.19 10.49 -0.96
N TRP A 76 -13.00 9.92 -0.78
CA TRP A 76 -12.73 8.99 0.31
C TRP A 76 -12.94 9.65 1.67
N TYR A 77 -12.35 10.82 1.89
CA TYR A 77 -12.49 11.54 3.16
C TYR A 77 -13.93 11.99 3.43
N HIS A 78 -14.62 12.48 2.41
CA HIS A 78 -16.01 12.89 2.54
C HIS A 78 -16.92 11.70 2.88
N THR A 79 -16.81 10.59 2.14
CA THR A 79 -17.71 9.44 2.32
C THR A 79 -17.45 8.65 3.59
N ARG A 80 -16.19 8.57 4.05
CA ARG A 80 -15.81 7.77 5.23
C ARG A 80 -15.86 8.56 6.53
N PHE A 81 -15.58 9.86 6.48
CA PHE A 81 -15.35 10.67 7.67
C PHE A 81 -16.15 11.98 7.67
N ASN A 82 -17.04 12.20 6.70
CA ASN A 82 -17.78 13.47 6.52
C ASN A 82 -16.84 14.71 6.51
N SER A 83 -15.61 14.51 6.04
CA SER A 83 -14.55 15.53 6.09
C SER A 83 -14.37 16.15 4.71
N VAL A 84 -14.53 17.47 4.63
CA VAL A 84 -14.33 18.25 3.40
C VAL A 84 -12.84 18.56 3.25
N ILE A 85 -12.22 17.99 2.21
CA ILE A 85 -10.81 18.23 1.88
C ILE A 85 -10.74 19.22 0.71
N ASN A 86 -9.96 20.28 0.91
CA ASN A 86 -9.59 21.21 -0.15
C ASN A 86 -8.57 20.54 -1.09
N LYS A 87 -8.86 20.41 -2.38
CA LYS A 87 -7.98 19.73 -3.35
C LYS A 87 -6.62 20.43 -3.43
N GLU A 88 -6.61 21.74 -3.32
CA GLU A 88 -5.45 22.60 -3.44
C GLU A 88 -4.47 22.42 -2.26
N SER A 89 -4.95 21.95 -1.10
CA SER A 89 -4.11 21.67 0.06
C SER A 89 -3.48 20.27 0.05
N VAL A 90 -3.85 19.40 -0.91
CA VAL A 90 -3.28 18.05 -1.00
C VAL A 90 -1.85 18.13 -1.55
N VAL A 91 -0.90 17.56 -0.81
CA VAL A 91 0.51 17.43 -1.21
C VAL A 91 0.85 15.95 -1.27
N TYR A 92 1.54 15.53 -2.32
CA TYR A 92 2.05 14.17 -2.45
C TYR A 92 3.38 14.02 -1.72
N GLY A 93 3.47 13.00 -0.87
CA GLY A 93 4.72 12.50 -0.29
C GLY A 93 4.81 11.00 -0.51
N PRO A 94 6.02 10.44 -0.76
CA PRO A 94 6.18 9.00 -1.02
C PRO A 94 5.93 8.13 0.23
N SER A 95 6.04 8.71 1.42
CA SER A 95 5.77 8.06 2.70
C SER A 95 5.44 9.10 3.77
N VAL A 96 4.76 8.69 4.84
CA VAL A 96 4.66 9.48 6.07
C VAL A 96 5.97 9.30 6.82
N ILE A 97 6.88 10.27 6.71
CA ILE A 97 8.17 10.24 7.40
C ILE A 97 8.05 11.05 8.69
N PHE A 98 8.35 10.42 9.82
CA PHE A 98 8.68 11.14 11.04
C PHE A 98 10.19 11.35 11.06
N LEU A 99 10.65 12.57 10.80
CA LEU A 99 12.04 12.95 11.03
C LEU A 99 12.19 13.26 12.53
N HIS A 100 12.86 12.38 13.29
CA HIS A 100 13.46 12.80 14.55
C HIS A 100 14.63 13.74 14.19
N GLY A 101 14.52 15.00 14.58
CA GLY A 101 15.64 15.95 14.64
C GLY A 101 16.39 15.82 15.95
#